data_AF-A0A530QT79-F1
#
_entry.id   AF-A0A530QT79-F1
#
_cell.length_a   1.000
_cell.length_b   1.000
_cell.length_c   1.000
_cell.angle_alpha   90.00
_cell.angle_beta   90.00
_cell.angle_gamma   90.00
#
_symmetry.space_group_name_H-M   'P 1'
#
loop_
_entity.id
_entity.type
_entity.pdbx_description
1 polymer ?
#
loop_
_entity_poly.entity_id
_entity_poly.type
_entity_poly.pdbx_seq_one_letter_code
_entity_poly.pdbx_strand_id
1 'polypeptide(L)' 'MDDPGNGGHAALVQLQAYLAQMDHAGETRLPAERELSESLGVSRGDLRKALAVLEKDGRIWRHVGRGTFVG' A
#
# COMPACT_ATOMS: atom_id res chain seq x y z
N MET A 1 7.25 -17.64 -12.12
CA MET A 1 6.20 -18.56 -11.67
C MET A 1 5.35 -17.75 -10.72
N ASP A 2 4.51 -16.93 -11.32
CA ASP A 2 3.63 -15.98 -10.65
C ASP A 2 2.42 -16.78 -10.17
N ASP A 3 2.37 -17.05 -8.86
CA ASP A 3 1.23 -17.69 -8.22
C ASP A 3 0.06 -16.68 -8.19
N PRO A 4 -1.04 -16.90 -8.96
CA PRO A 4 -2.06 -15.88 -9.18
C PRO A 4 -2.99 -15.66 -7.98
N GLY A 5 -2.84 -16.43 -6.89
CA GLY A 5 -3.69 -16.34 -5.70
C GLY A 5 -3.03 -15.67 -4.49
N ASN A 6 -1.71 -15.75 -4.35
CA ASN A 6 -1.01 -15.40 -3.10
C ASN A 6 -0.45 -13.97 -3.04
N GLY A 7 -0.29 -13.29 -4.18
CA GLY A 7 0.38 -11.99 -4.26
C GLY A 7 -0.28 -10.87 -3.46
N GLY A 8 -1.63 -10.85 -3.39
CA GLY A 8 -2.38 -9.81 -2.69
C GLY A 8 -2.19 -9.82 -1.17
N HIS A 9 -2.16 -11.01 -0.55
CA HIS A 9 -1.94 -11.14 0.88
C HIS A 9 -0.49 -10.78 1.25
N ALA A 10 0.48 -11.26 0.47
CA ALA A 10 1.88 -10.89 0.63
C ALA A 10 2.09 -9.37 0.49
N ALA A 11 1.45 -8.73 -0.49
CA ALA A 11 1.52 -7.28 -0.68
C ALA A 11 0.90 -6.50 0.49
N LEU A 12 -0.18 -7.01 1.09
CA LEU A 12 -0.78 -6.40 2.28
C LEU A 12 0.18 -6.44 3.46
N VAL A 13 0.81 -7.59 3.72
CA VAL A 13 1.79 -7.74 4.81
C VAL A 13 2.98 -6.81 4.61
N GLN A 14 3.53 -6.75 3.40
CA GLN A 14 4.66 -5.87 3.08
C GLN A 14 4.29 -4.39 3.21
N LEU A 15 3.10 -3.99 2.73
CA LEU A 15 2.62 -2.62 2.88
C LEU A 15 2.43 -2.25 4.36
N GLN A 16 1.83 -3.13 5.17
CA GLN A 16 1.68 -2.90 6.60
C GLN A 16 3.02 -2.75 7.31
N ALA A 17 4.00 -3.59 6.97
CA ALA A 17 5.35 -3.49 7.52
C ALA A 17 6.06 -2.20 7.12
N TYR A 18 5.86 -1.74 5.88
CA TYR A 18 6.38 -0.45 5.40
C TYR A 18 5.75 0.72 6.16
N LEU A 19 4.43 0.73 6.32
CA LEU A 19 3.74 1.76 7.10
C LEU A 19 4.20 1.76 8.56
N ALA A 20 4.36 0.60 9.18
CA ALA A 20 4.83 0.50 10.57
C ALA A 20 6.28 1.00 10.78
N GLN A 21 7.11 0.97 9.73
CA GLN A 21 8.47 1.48 9.75
C GLN A 21 8.56 2.97 9.40
N MET A 22 7.55 3.52 8.72
CA MET A 22 7.46 4.96 8.53
C MET A 22 7.25 5.61 9.89
N ASP A 23 8.11 6.56 10.26
CA ASP A 23 7.83 7.44 11.38
C ASP A 23 6.84 8.50 10.89
N HIS A 24 5.56 8.32 11.21
CA HIS A 24 4.48 9.22 10.82
C HIS A 24 3.78 9.74 12.06
N ALA A 25 4.14 10.96 12.48
CA ALA A 25 3.42 11.71 13.50
C ALA A 25 2.18 12.37 12.87
N GLY A 26 1.22 11.55 12.42
CA GLY A 26 -0.05 11.99 11.83
C GLY A 26 -0.20 11.66 10.34
N GLU A 27 -1.09 12.40 9.66
CA GLU A 27 -1.42 12.16 8.25
C GLU A 27 -0.18 12.34 7.36
N THR A 28 0.29 11.25 6.77
CA THR A 28 1.47 11.22 5.90
C THR A 28 1.10 10.77 4.51
N ARG A 29 1.60 11.48 3.50
CA ARG A 29 1.40 11.10 2.10
C ARG A 29 2.33 9.95 1.72
N LEU A 30 1.77 8.87 1.20
CA LEU A 30 2.53 7.76 0.64
C LEU A 30 3.14 8.13 -0.72
N PRO A 31 4.26 7.48 -1.11
CA PRO A 31 4.79 7.56 -2.47
C PRO A 31 3.74 7.17 -3.53
N ALA A 32 4.01 7.53 -4.78
CA ALA A 32 3.16 7.10 -5.89
C ALA A 32 3.09 5.56 -5.97
N GLU A 33 1.97 5.02 -6.45
CA GLU A 33 1.78 3.55 -6.55
C GLU A 33 2.94 2.85 -7.28
N ARG A 34 3.51 3.50 -8.30
CA ARG A 34 4.67 2.96 -9.02
C ARG A 34 5.87 2.78 -8.09
N GLU A 35 6.28 3.84 -7.42
CA GLU A 35 7.44 3.84 -6.54
C GLU A 35 7.23 2.91 -5.34
N LEU A 36 6.02 2.89 -4.80
CA LEU A 36 5.65 2.00 -3.70
C LEU A 36 5.69 0.54 -4.14
N SER A 37 5.20 0.21 -5.34
CA SER A 37 5.27 -1.16 -5.88
C SER A 37 6.70 -1.62 -6.11
N GLU A 38 7.57 -0.71 -6.60
CA GLU A 38 8.98 -0.97 -6.83
C GLU A 38 9.73 -1.14 -5.50
N SER A 39 9.43 -0.32 -4.49
CA SER A 39 10.05 -0.38 -3.16
C SER A 39 9.67 -1.63 -2.38
N LEU A 40 8.42 -2.07 -2.52
CA LEU A 40 7.90 -3.28 -1.87
C LEU A 40 8.24 -4.56 -2.65
N GLY A 41 8.58 -4.45 -3.94
CA GLY A 41 8.82 -5.62 -4.79
C GLY A 41 7.53 -6.39 -5.13
N VAL A 42 6.40 -5.68 -5.23
CA VAL A 42 5.09 -6.27 -5.51
C VAL A 42 4.55 -5.82 -6.86
N SER A 43 3.63 -6.59 -7.43
CA SER A 43 2.89 -6.14 -8.61
C SER A 43 2.00 -4.95 -8.25
N ARG A 44 1.79 -4.03 -9.20
CA ARG A 44 0.86 -2.90 -9.01
C ARG A 44 -0.57 -3.37 -8.74
N GLY A 45 -0.97 -4.50 -9.33
CA GLY A 45 -2.29 -5.09 -9.11
C GLY A 45 -2.47 -5.55 -7.67
N ASP A 46 -1.47 -6.20 -7.08
CA ASP A 46 -1.52 -6.67 -5.70
C ASP A 46 -1.37 -5.53 -4.70
N LEU A 47 -0.54 -4.53 -5.00
CA LEU A 47 -0.49 -3.29 -4.23
C LEU A 47 -1.86 -2.60 -4.18
N ARG A 48 -2.58 -2.52 -5.30
CA ARG A 48 -3.92 -1.91 -5.34
C ARG A 48 -4.94 -2.67 -4.50
N LYS A 49 -4.87 -4.01 -4.47
CA LYS A 49 -5.69 -4.84 -3.58
C LYS A 49 -5.35 -4.57 -2.12
N ALA A 50 -4.06 -4.56 -1.76
CA ALA A 50 -3.60 -4.26 -0.41
C ALA A 50 -4.04 -2.87 0.08
N LEU A 51 -3.87 -1.85 -0.77
CA LEU A 51 -4.34 -0.49 -0.50
C LEU A 51 -5.86 -0.46 -0.30
N ALA A 52 -6.64 -1.18 -1.11
CA ALA A 52 -8.09 -1.24 -0.95
C ALA A 52 -8.52 -1.88 0.39
N VAL A 53 -7.78 -2.88 0.87
CA VAL A 53 -8.02 -3.48 2.20
C VAL A 53 -7.76 -2.45 3.30
N LEU A 54 -6.60 -1.78 3.27
CA LEU A 54 -6.28 -0.77 4.29
C LEU A 54 -7.20 0.44 4.26
N GLU A 55 -7.71 0.82 3.09
CA GLU A 55 -8.67 1.91 2.94
C GLU A 55 -10.02 1.53 3.56
N LYS A 56 -10.46 0.29 3.33
CA LYS A 56 -11.68 -0.25 3.96
C LYS A 56 -11.57 -0.29 5.48
N ASP A 57 -10.37 -0.57 6.00
CA ASP A 57 -10.08 -0.58 7.44
C ASP A 57 -9.89 0.83 8.01
N GLY A 58 -9.98 1.88 7.19
CA GLY A 58 -9.84 3.28 7.63
C GLY A 58 -8.42 3.69 7.99
N ARG A 59 -7.41 2.91 7.58
CA ARG A 59 -5.98 3.18 7.86
C ARG A 59 -5.32 4.04 6.79
N ILE A 60 -5.91 4.10 5.59
CA ILE A 60 -5.45 4.95 4.50
C ILE A 60 -6.61 5.63 3.81
N TRP A 61 -6.34 6.75 3.15
CA TRP A 61 -7.29 7.48 2.32
C TRP A 61 -6.70 7.77 0.95
N ARG A 62 -7.43 7.46 -0.12
CA ARG A 62 -7.01 7.73 -1.49
C ARG A 62 -7.80 8.87 -2.10
N HIS A 63 -7.10 9.80 -2.74
CA HIS A 63 -7.69 10.94 -3.42
C HIS A 63 -7.19 11.01 -4.85
N VAL A 64 -8.13 10.99 -5.81
CA VAL A 64 -7.82 11.14 -7.24
C VAL A 64 -7.09 12.47 -7.46
N GLY A 65 -5.92 12.42 -8.10
CA GLY A 65 -5.08 13.59 -8.37
C GLY A 65 -4.29 14.15 -7.16
N ARG A 66 -4.59 13.73 -5.92
CA ARG A 66 -3.86 14.18 -4.71
C ARG A 66 -2.93 13.12 -4.12
N GLY A 67 -3.19 11.84 -4.36
CA GLY A 67 -2.36 10.73 -3.88
C GLY A 67 -3.02 9.94 -2.74
N THR A 68 -2.20 9.16 -2.04
CA THR A 68 -2.63 8.28 -0.95
C THR A 68 -2.04 8.77 0.37
N PHE A 69 -2.82 8.73 1.44
CA PHE A 69 -2.44 9.19 2.76
C PHE A 69 -2.66 8.08 3.79
N VAL A 70 -1.81 8.01 4.82
CA VAL A 70 -1.89 7.10 5.96
C VAL A 70 -2.03 7.90 7.25
N GLY A 71 -2.79 7.39 8.22
CA GLY A 71 -3.00 8.02 9.53
C GLY A 71 -3.95 7.24 10.43
#